data_AF-A0A7Y3MG99-F1
#
_entry.id   AF-A0A7Y3MG99-F1
#
_cell.length_a   1.000
_cell.length_b   1.000
_cell.length_c   1.000
_cell.angle_alpha   90.00
_cell.angle_beta   90.00
_cell.angle_gamma   90.00
#
_symmetry.space_group_name_H-M   'P 1'
#
loop_
_entity.id
_entity.type
_entity.pdbx_description
1 polymer ?
#
loop_
_entity_poly.entity_id
_entity_poly.type
_entity_poly.pdbx_seq_one_letter_code
_entity_poly.pdbx_strand_id
1 'polypeptide(L)' 'MSTQMVAEITGLQPQQIRILVRNGELPAFQPGRRDYRFIKDDIIRWFSTKTIGYDRAEDPAEIDS' A
#
# COMPACT_ATOMS: atom_id res chain seq x y z
N MET A 1 12.18 6.37 -2.86
CA MET A 1 11.36 6.60 -4.08
C MET A 1 10.35 7.73 -3.86
N SER A 2 9.75 8.24 -4.93
CA SER A 2 8.72 9.31 -4.89
C SER A 2 7.30 8.74 -4.80
N THR A 3 6.31 9.59 -4.49
CA THR A 3 4.89 9.20 -4.51
C THR A 3 4.46 8.69 -5.89
N GLN A 4 4.99 9.25 -6.97
CA GLN A 4 4.66 8.82 -8.33
C GLN A 4 5.12 7.39 -8.61
N MET A 5 6.33 7.02 -8.16
CA MET A 5 6.83 5.65 -8.30
C MET A 5 6.00 4.65 -7.48
N VAL A 6 5.51 5.05 -6.30
CA VAL A 6 4.61 4.21 -5.51
C VAL A 6 3.28 4.00 -6.25
N ALA A 7 2.73 5.05 -6.87
CA ALA A 7 1.52 4.96 -7.69
C ALA A 7 1.66 3.96 -8.84
N GLU A 8 2.80 3.96 -9.52
CA GLU A 8 3.11 3.02 -10.59
C GLU A 8 3.19 1.57 -10.09
N ILE A 9 3.74 1.34 -8.90
CA ILE A 9 3.87 -0.01 -8.30
C ILE A 9 2.52 -0.54 -7.82
N THR A 10 1.74 0.29 -7.13
CA THR A 10 0.53 -0.15 -6.43
C THR A 10 -0.75 0.05 -7.24
N GLY A 11 -0.67 0.75 -8.38
CA GLY A 11 -1.84 1.14 -9.17
C GLY A 11 -2.76 2.18 -8.50
N LEU A 12 -2.31 2.79 -7.38
CA LEU A 12 -3.10 3.76 -6.62
C LEU A 12 -2.86 5.18 -7.10
N GLN A 13 -3.86 6.04 -6.95
CA GLN A 13 -3.71 7.46 -7.26
C GLN A 13 -2.79 8.14 -6.22
N PRO A 14 -1.95 9.13 -6.62
CA PRO A 14 -1.08 9.85 -5.69
C PRO A 14 -1.80 10.47 -4.49
N GLN A 15 -3.06 10.87 -4.66
CA GLN A 15 -3.89 11.40 -3.58
C GLN A 15 -4.25 10.34 -2.54
N GLN A 16 -4.61 9.12 -2.97
CA GLN A 16 -4.88 7.99 -2.07
C GLN A 16 -3.63 7.62 -1.28
N ILE A 17 -2.46 7.61 -1.93
CA ILE A 17 -1.18 7.37 -1.26
C ILE A 17 -0.93 8.40 -0.16
N ARG A 18 -1.18 9.70 -0.42
CA ARG A 18 -1.03 10.75 0.60
C ARG A 18 -1.99 10.55 1.78
N ILE A 19 -3.21 10.09 1.54
CA ILE A 19 -4.18 9.79 2.60
C ILE A 19 -3.67 8.62 3.46
N LEU A 20 -3.21 7.53 2.84
CA LEU A 20 -2.66 6.37 3.56
C LEU A 20 -1.45 6.76 4.42
N VAL A 21 -0.56 7.61 3.91
CA VAL A 21 0.57 8.12 4.69
C VAL A 21 0.10 8.97 5.86
N ARG A 22 -0.88 9.87 5.64
CA ARG A 22 -1.43 10.72 6.72
C ARG A 22 -2.12 9.92 7.82
N ASN A 23 -2.74 8.80 7.46
CA ASN A 23 -3.38 7.88 8.40
C ASN A 23 -2.37 6.96 9.11
N GLY A 24 -1.09 6.99 8.72
CA GLY A 24 -0.07 6.08 9.26
C GLY A 24 -0.17 4.64 8.72
N GLU A 25 -0.94 4.42 7.65
CA GLU A 25 -1.18 3.10 7.07
C GLU A 25 -0.12 2.69 6.05
N LEU A 26 0.55 3.66 5.43
CA LEU A 26 1.63 3.43 4.46
C LEU A 26 2.96 3.97 5.00
N PRO A 27 4.02 3.15 5.11
CA PRO A 27 5.30 3.60 5.63
C PRO A 27 5.93 4.64 4.70
N ALA A 28 6.17 5.82 5.23
CA ALA A 28 6.84 6.91 4.54
C ALA A 28 7.64 7.76 5.53
N PHE A 29 8.61 8.49 5.01
CA PHE A 29 9.33 9.52 5.75
C PHE A 29 9.33 10.82 4.97
N GLN A 30 9.38 11.94 5.69
CA GLN A 30 9.40 13.26 5.10
C GLN A 30 10.72 13.95 5.48
N PRO A 31 11.74 13.94 4.60
CA PRO A 31 12.99 14.62 4.89
C PRO A 31 12.75 16.14 4.90
N GLY A 32 12.69 16.72 6.10
CA GLY A 32 12.35 18.13 6.32
C GLY A 32 10.86 18.40 6.11
N ARG A 33 10.53 19.47 5.36
CA ARG A 33 9.14 19.83 5.00
C ARG A 33 8.82 19.63 3.51
N ARG A 34 9.57 18.76 2.82
CA ARG A 34 9.42 18.49 1.38
C ARG A 34 8.45 17.33 1.11
N ASP A 35 8.47 16.78 -0.09
CA ASP A 35 7.65 15.62 -0.47
C ASP A 35 7.97 14.36 0.34
N TYR A 36 6.98 13.47 0.44
CA TYR A 36 7.17 12.14 0.99
C TYR A 36 8.20 11.32 0.20
N ARG A 37 8.92 10.50 0.95
CA ARG A 37 9.85 9.51 0.46
C ARG A 37 9.52 8.15 1.07
N PHE A 38 9.76 7.13 0.26
CA PHE A 38 9.42 5.76 0.59
C PHE A 38 10.61 4.85 0.37
N ILE A 39 10.72 3.81 1.20
CA ILE A 39 11.71 2.73 1.05
C ILE A 39 11.07 1.64 0.19
N LYS A 40 11.80 1.16 -0.83
CA LYS A 40 11.25 0.20 -1.81
C LYS A 40 10.72 -1.06 -1.15
N ASP A 41 11.53 -1.67 -0.30
CA ASP A 41 11.22 -2.95 0.30
C ASP A 41 10.00 -2.86 1.24
N ASP A 42 9.84 -1.73 1.95
CA ASP A 42 8.69 -1.47 2.80
C ASP A 42 7.39 -1.37 2.00
N ILE A 43 7.45 -0.70 0.83
CA ILE A 43 6.29 -0.59 -0.06
C ILE A 43 5.92 -1.95 -0.65
N ILE A 44 6.91 -2.75 -1.06
CA ILE A 44 6.66 -4.09 -1.58
C ILE A 44 6.02 -4.96 -0.49
N ARG A 45 6.59 -4.98 0.73
CA ARG A 45 6.04 -5.73 1.85
C ARG A 45 4.62 -5.29 2.18
N TRP A 46 4.38 -3.99 2.30
CA TRP A 46 3.06 -3.43 2.54
C TRP A 46 2.06 -3.87 1.47
N PHE A 47 2.42 -3.71 0.19
CA PHE A 47 1.54 -4.04 -0.92
C PHE A 47 1.21 -5.53 -0.95
N SER A 48 2.21 -6.40 -0.80
CA SER A 48 2.01 -7.86 -0.70
C SER A 48 1.09 -8.23 0.46
N THR A 49 1.20 -7.62 1.64
CA THR A 49 0.28 -7.91 2.75
C THR A 49 -1.17 -7.50 2.46
N LYS A 50 -1.38 -6.44 1.69
CA LYS A 50 -2.73 -5.95 1.33
C LYS A 50 -3.36 -6.75 0.19
N THR A 51 -2.56 -7.23 -0.77
CA THR A 51 -3.05 -8.02 -1.90
C THR A 51 -3.25 -9.49 -1.53
N ILE A 52 -2.36 -10.09 -0.74
CA ILE A 52 -2.50 -11.48 -0.26
C ILE A 52 -3.66 -11.62 0.74
N GLY A 53 -4.03 -10.54 1.44
CA GLY A 53 -5.25 -10.49 2.24
C GLY A 53 -6.55 -10.45 1.43
N TYR A 54 -6.49 -10.06 0.14
CA TYR A 54 -7.64 -10.04 -0.76
C TYR A 54 -7.86 -11.41 -1.44
N ASP A 55 -6.77 -12.15 -1.71
CA ASP A 55 -6.79 -13.47 -2.36
C ASP A 55 -7.22 -14.61 -1.42
N ARG A 56 -7.39 -14.34 -0.12
CA ARG A 56 -7.81 -15.33 0.89
C ARG A 56 -9.25 -15.15 1.36
N ALA A 57 -10.00 -14.22 0.76
CA ALA A 57 -11.41 -13.96 1.07
C ALA A 57 -12.39 -14.67 0.11
N GLU A 58 -11.89 -15.50 -0.81
CA GLU A 58 -12.71 -16.44 -1.58
C GLU A 58 -12.55 -17.84 -0.99
N ASP A 59 -13.21 -18.10 0.13
CA ASP A 59 -13.78 -19.44 0.35
C ASP A 59 -15.14 -19.38 1.06
N PRO A 60 -16.22 -19.04 0.33
CA PRO A 60 -17.57 -19.39 0.73
C PRO A 60 -18.03 -20.63 -0.05
N ALA A 61 -17.35 -21.77 0.10
CA ALA A 61 -17.81 -23.00 -0.56
C ALA A 61 -17.54 -24.30 0.22
N GLU A 62 -17.81 -24.35 1.52
CA GLU A 62 -18.19 -25.62 2.17
C GLU A 62 -19.35 -25.41 3.16
N ILE A 63 -20.53 -25.15 2.61
CA ILE A 63 -21.79 -25.59 3.24
C ILE A 63 -22.37 -26.65 2.31
N ASP A 64 -21.98 -27.92 2.52
CA ASP A 64 -22.78 -29.05 2.02
C ASP A 64 -22.70 -30.26 2.95
N SER A 65 -23.77 -30.51 3.70
CA SER A 65 -24.46 -31.80 3.88
C SER A 65 -25.54 -31.71 4.95
#